data_AF-A0A5N8HH27-F1
#
_entry.id   AF-A0A5N8HH27-F1
#
_cell.length_a   1.000
_cell.length_b   1.000
_cell.length_c   1.000
_cell.angle_alpha   90.00
_cell.angle_beta   90.00
_cell.angle_gamma   90.00
#
_symmetry.space_group_name_H-M   'P 1'
#
loop_
_entity.id
_entity.type
_entity.pdbx_description
1 polymer ?
#
loop_
_entity_poly.entity_id
_entity_poly.type
_entity_poly.pdbx_seq_one_letter_code
_entity_poly.pdbx_strand_id
1 'polypeptide(L)'
;HWKIEYTESTSAAMEKVAQAKSPHVAALGSEAGGTLYGLQVLERIEANQQQNFTRFVVLARKAINVSDQVPAKTTLLMATGQQAGALVEALLVLRNHNLIMTRLESRPIHGNPWEEMFYLDIQANLESAEMQKALKELGEITRSMKVLGCYPSENVVPVDPT
;
A
#
# COMPACT_ATOMS: atom_id res chain seq x y z
N HIS A 1 -23.26 7.10 -30.28
CA HIS A 1 -23.54 7.28 -28.84
C HIS A 1 -23.46 5.92 -28.16
N TRP A 2 -22.63 5.78 -27.11
CA TRP A 2 -22.48 4.53 -26.36
C TRP A 2 -23.37 4.55 -25.11
N LYS A 3 -23.89 3.39 -24.69
CA LYS A 3 -24.60 3.21 -23.42
C LYS A 3 -23.63 2.54 -22.43
N ILE A 4 -23.47 3.11 -21.24
CA ILE A 4 -22.62 2.54 -20.20
C ILE A 4 -23.35 1.37 -19.53
N GLU A 5 -22.68 0.22 -19.45
CA GLU A 5 -23.15 -0.94 -18.70
C GLU A 5 -22.09 -1.37 -17.68
N TYR A 6 -22.49 -1.45 -16.41
CA TYR A 6 -21.60 -1.79 -15.32
C TYR A 6 -21.39 -3.29 -15.22
N THR A 7 -20.19 -3.67 -14.79
CA THR A 7 -19.77 -5.05 -14.58
C THR A 7 -18.99 -5.15 -13.26
N GLU A 8 -18.77 -6.37 -12.80
CA GLU A 8 -18.10 -6.63 -11.52
C GLU A 8 -16.60 -6.26 -11.54
N SER A 9 -15.98 -6.31 -12.72
CA SER A 9 -14.56 -5.98 -12.92
C SER A 9 -14.27 -5.64 -14.38
N THR A 10 -13.12 -5.01 -14.62
CA THR A 10 -12.64 -4.72 -15.99
C THR A 10 -12.42 -5.99 -16.81
N SER A 11 -11.94 -7.07 -16.19
CA SER A 11 -11.79 -8.37 -16.87
C SER A 11 -13.13 -9.02 -17.19
N ALA A 12 -14.13 -8.91 -16.32
CA ALA A 12 -15.49 -9.39 -16.59
C ALA A 12 -16.13 -8.65 -17.77
N ALA A 13 -15.86 -7.35 -17.93
CA ALA A 13 -16.30 -6.59 -19.11
C ALA A 13 -15.64 -7.14 -20.39
N MET A 14 -14.33 -7.40 -20.37
CA MET A 14 -13.61 -7.96 -21.52
C MET A 14 -14.15 -9.34 -21.91
N GLU A 15 -14.39 -10.22 -20.93
CA GLU A 15 -14.97 -11.53 -21.17
C GLU A 15 -16.35 -11.45 -21.84
N LYS A 16 -17.23 -10.57 -21.33
CA LYS A 16 -18.56 -10.34 -21.93
C LYS A 16 -18.46 -9.88 -23.38
N VAL A 17 -17.54 -8.97 -23.70
CA VAL A 17 -17.32 -8.50 -25.08
C VAL A 17 -16.82 -9.63 -25.98
N ALA A 18 -15.84 -10.41 -25.50
CA ALA A 18 -15.31 -11.55 -26.25
C ALA A 18 -16.38 -12.60 -26.56
N GLN A 19 -17.28 -12.86 -25.61
CA GLN A 19 -18.40 -13.79 -25.78
C GLN A 19 -19.50 -13.26 -26.71
N ALA A 20 -19.77 -11.94 -26.66
CA ALA A 20 -20.82 -11.32 -27.47
C ALA A 20 -20.55 -11.38 -28.98
N LYS A 21 -19.26 -11.44 -29.39
CA LYS A 21 -18.83 -11.47 -30.80
C LYS A 21 -19.52 -10.42 -31.68
N SER A 22 -19.79 -9.25 -31.10
CA SER A 22 -20.57 -8.18 -31.71
C SER A 22 -19.73 -6.91 -31.80
N PRO A 23 -19.71 -6.20 -32.94
CA PRO A 23 -19.00 -4.92 -33.08
C PRO A 23 -19.70 -3.77 -32.33
N HIS A 24 -20.88 -4.01 -31.75
CA HIS A 24 -21.66 -2.99 -31.03
C HIS A 24 -21.40 -2.96 -29.52
N VAL A 25 -20.46 -3.77 -29.03
CA VAL A 25 -20.11 -3.83 -27.61
C VAL A 25 -18.60 -3.67 -27.48
N ALA A 26 -18.18 -2.82 -26.54
CA ALA A 26 -16.78 -2.57 -26.23
C ALA A 26 -16.57 -2.57 -24.72
N ALA A 27 -15.34 -2.85 -24.30
CA ALA A 27 -14.94 -2.84 -22.89
C ALA A 27 -13.83 -1.80 -22.68
N LEU A 28 -13.81 -1.21 -21.48
CA LEU A 28 -12.72 -0.34 -21.03
C LEU A 28 -11.81 -1.12 -20.08
N GLY A 29 -10.51 -1.09 -20.34
CA GLY A 29 -9.51 -1.68 -19.44
C GLY A 29 -8.12 -1.75 -20.06
N SER A 30 -7.23 -2.52 -19.45
CA SER A 30 -5.84 -2.60 -19.91
C SER A 30 -5.68 -3.34 -21.23
N GLU A 31 -4.76 -2.87 -22.08
CA GLU A 31 -4.40 -3.51 -23.35
C GLU A 31 -3.89 -4.94 -23.16
N ALA A 32 -3.07 -5.17 -22.11
CA ALA A 32 -2.63 -6.50 -21.73
C ALA A 32 -3.80 -7.42 -21.36
N GLY A 33 -4.80 -6.90 -20.63
CA GLY A 33 -6.01 -7.64 -20.30
C GLY A 33 -6.79 -8.03 -21.55
N GLY A 34 -7.04 -7.07 -22.45
CA GLY A 34 -7.76 -7.33 -23.71
C GLY A 34 -7.09 -8.39 -24.57
N THR A 35 -5.76 -8.39 -24.63
CA THR A 35 -4.97 -9.40 -25.36
C THR A 35 -5.22 -10.83 -24.85
N LEU A 36 -5.36 -11.02 -23.53
CA LEU A 36 -5.65 -12.35 -22.95
C LEU A 36 -7.02 -12.91 -23.39
N TYR A 37 -7.97 -12.03 -23.70
CA TYR A 37 -9.30 -12.40 -24.19
C TYR A 37 -9.41 -12.39 -25.72
N GLY A 38 -8.30 -12.18 -26.44
CA GLY A 38 -8.28 -12.09 -27.91
C GLY A 38 -8.98 -10.85 -28.46
N LEU A 39 -9.11 -9.79 -27.66
CA LEU A 39 -9.73 -8.53 -28.08
C LEU A 39 -8.71 -7.61 -28.75
N GLN A 40 -9.19 -6.79 -29.68
CA GLN A 40 -8.40 -5.75 -30.33
C GLN A 40 -8.65 -4.39 -29.67
N VAL A 41 -7.58 -3.61 -29.53
CA VAL A 41 -7.67 -2.21 -29.08
C VAL A 41 -8.32 -1.37 -30.18
N LEU A 42 -9.46 -0.74 -29.86
CA LEU A 42 -10.14 0.21 -30.75
C LEU A 42 -9.52 1.61 -30.63
N GLU A 43 -9.25 2.04 -29.40
CA GLU A 43 -8.73 3.37 -29.10
C GLU A 43 -7.94 3.32 -27.78
N ARG A 44 -6.83 4.07 -27.70
CA ARG A 44 -6.07 4.26 -26.46
C ARG A 44 -6.54 5.57 -25.83
N ILE A 45 -7.23 5.44 -24.71
CA ILE A 45 -7.75 6.58 -23.96
C ILE A 45 -6.94 6.78 -22.69
N GLU A 46 -6.70 8.04 -22.32
CA GLU A 46 -6.12 8.36 -21.02
C GLU A 46 -7.21 8.35 -19.94
N ALA A 47 -6.84 7.94 -18.72
CA ALA A 47 -7.69 8.18 -17.58
C ALA A 47 -7.84 9.69 -17.37
N ASN A 48 -8.98 10.12 -16.83
CA ASN A 48 -9.22 11.51 -16.45
C ASN A 48 -8.16 12.05 -15.45
N GLN A 49 -7.51 11.16 -14.70
CA GLN A 49 -6.38 11.46 -13.85
C GLN A 49 -5.10 10.81 -14.40
N GLN A 50 -4.15 11.65 -14.83
CA GLN A 50 -2.88 11.19 -15.41
C GLN A 50 -1.99 10.45 -14.38
N GLN A 51 -2.00 10.91 -13.13
CA GLN A 51 -1.28 10.26 -12.03
C GLN A 51 -2.19 9.24 -11.31
N ASN A 52 -2.47 8.13 -11.98
CA ASN A 52 -3.27 7.02 -11.44
C ASN A 52 -2.40 5.79 -11.21
N PHE A 53 -1.96 5.60 -9.97
CA PHE A 53 -1.05 4.51 -9.58
C PHE A 53 -1.74 3.56 -8.61
N THR A 54 -1.51 2.27 -8.77
CA THR A 54 -1.89 1.25 -7.79
C THR A 54 -0.63 0.70 -7.13
N ARG A 55 -0.50 0.86 -5.82
CA ARG A 55 0.61 0.29 -5.05
C ARG A 55 0.26 -1.13 -4.62
N PHE A 56 1.13 -2.08 -4.95
CA PHE A 56 1.00 -3.48 -4.54
C PHE A 56 2.01 -3.79 -3.42
N VAL A 57 1.64 -4.73 -2.55
CA VAL A 57 2.53 -5.29 -1.53
C VAL A 57 2.61 -6.80 -1.76
N VAL A 58 3.83 -7.33 -1.86
CA VAL A 58 4.06 -8.78 -1.99
C VAL A 58 4.17 -9.38 -0.59
N LEU A 59 3.35 -10.39 -0.30
CA LEU A 59 3.32 -11.05 1.00
C LEU A 59 4.09 -12.36 0.97
N ALA A 60 4.85 -12.62 2.04
CA ALA A 60 5.54 -13.88 2.28
C ALA A 60 5.14 -14.44 3.66
N ARG A 61 5.12 -15.78 3.80
CA ARG A 61 4.83 -16.42 5.09
C ARG A 61 5.94 -16.23 6.12
N LYS A 62 7.18 -16.13 5.66
CA LYS A 62 8.36 -15.90 6.50
C LYS A 62 8.88 -14.49 6.25
N ALA A 63 9.39 -13.87 7.31
CA ALA A 63 10.09 -12.60 7.18
C ALA A 63 11.29 -12.75 6.25
N ILE A 64 11.50 -11.74 5.41
CA ILE A 64 12.67 -11.64 4.55
C ILE A 64 13.63 -10.68 5.24
N ASN A 65 14.91 -11.05 5.31
CA ASN A 65 15.92 -10.13 5.79
C ASN A 65 16.26 -9.11 4.70
N VAL A 66 16.27 -7.83 5.03
CA VAL A 66 16.67 -6.76 4.13
C VAL A 66 18.01 -6.25 4.61
N SER A 67 19.03 -6.31 3.75
CA SER A 67 20.36 -5.80 4.08
C SER A 67 20.29 -4.31 4.42
N ASP A 68 21.08 -3.86 5.39
CA ASP A 68 21.24 -2.44 5.76
C ASP A 68 21.78 -1.57 4.61
N GLN A 69 22.37 -2.18 3.58
CA GLN A 69 22.84 -1.49 2.38
C GLN A 69 21.70 -1.13 1.40
N VAL A 70 20.48 -1.61 1.65
CA VAL A 70 19.33 -1.39 0.78
C VAL A 70 18.34 -0.47 1.50
N PRO A 71 17.95 0.68 0.89
CA PRO A 71 16.87 1.50 1.42
C PRO A 71 15.63 0.65 1.64
N ALA A 72 15.09 0.67 2.85
CA ALA A 72 13.99 -0.19 3.26
C ALA A 72 12.81 0.61 3.82
N LYS A 73 11.66 -0.03 3.80
CA LYS A 73 10.43 0.45 4.41
C LYS A 73 9.92 -0.65 5.35
N THR A 74 9.54 -0.25 6.56
CA THR A 74 8.96 -1.13 7.56
C THR A 74 7.49 -0.76 7.74
N THR A 75 6.60 -1.72 7.55
CA THR A 75 5.18 -1.55 7.82
C THR A 75 4.85 -2.02 9.23
N LEU A 76 4.23 -1.13 10.00
CA LEU A 76 3.84 -1.33 11.38
C LEU A 76 2.32 -1.23 11.52
N LEU A 77 1.77 -2.06 12.39
CA LEU A 77 0.43 -1.94 12.90
C LEU A 77 0.49 -1.56 14.37
N MET A 78 -0.28 -0.55 14.78
CA MET A 78 -0.24 -0.01 16.13
C MET A 78 -1.65 0.35 16.60
N ALA A 79 -2.02 -0.03 17.81
CA ALA A 79 -3.22 0.46 18.48
C ALA A 79 -2.81 1.35 19.65
N THR A 80 -3.28 2.59 19.66
CA THR A 80 -3.01 3.55 20.75
C THR A 80 -4.06 3.44 21.85
N GLY A 81 -3.78 4.05 23.00
CA GLY A 81 -4.81 4.23 24.04
C GLY A 81 -5.88 5.25 23.62
N GLN A 82 -6.91 5.38 24.46
CA GLN A 82 -8.06 6.28 24.23
C GLN A 82 -7.90 7.67 24.88
N GLN A 83 -6.76 7.93 25.51
CA GLN A 83 -6.45 9.24 26.08
C GLN A 83 -6.21 10.28 24.98
N ALA A 84 -6.56 11.54 25.28
CA ALA A 84 -6.25 12.66 24.39
C ALA A 84 -4.73 12.71 24.10
N GLY A 85 -4.38 12.85 22.83
CA GLY A 85 -2.98 12.91 22.40
C GLY A 85 -2.26 11.57 22.25
N ALA A 86 -2.93 10.42 22.47
CA ALA A 86 -2.26 9.11 22.38
C ALA A 86 -1.54 8.85 21.04
N LEU A 87 -2.16 9.22 19.91
CA LEU A 87 -1.50 9.16 18.61
C LEU A 87 -0.36 10.16 18.49
N VAL A 88 -0.55 11.38 19.00
CA VAL A 88 0.49 12.42 18.96
C VAL A 88 1.75 11.94 19.67
N GLU A 89 1.64 11.36 20.87
CA GLU A 89 2.79 10.80 21.60
C GLU A 89 3.53 9.73 20.78
N ALA A 90 2.80 8.84 20.12
CA ALA A 90 3.41 7.85 19.22
C ALA A 90 4.14 8.49 18.02
N LEU A 91 3.56 9.53 17.42
CA LEU A 91 4.20 10.27 16.32
C LEU A 91 5.43 11.06 16.80
N LEU A 92 5.42 11.55 18.04
CA LEU A 92 6.55 12.26 18.64
C LEU A 92 7.75 11.32 18.82
N VAL A 93 7.54 10.06 19.22
CA VAL A 93 8.61 9.05 19.29
C VAL A 93 9.29 8.91 17.92
N LEU A 94 8.52 8.71 16.85
CA LEU A 94 9.07 8.57 15.50
C LEU A 94 9.87 9.80 15.07
N ARG A 95 9.33 11.00 15.35
CA ARG A 95 10.02 12.26 15.06
C ARG A 95 11.33 12.39 15.84
N ASN A 96 11.35 12.03 17.13
CA ASN A 96 12.54 12.15 17.97
C ASN A 96 13.68 11.21 17.51
N HIS A 97 13.34 10.11 16.85
CA HIS A 97 14.29 9.20 16.19
C HIS A 97 14.55 9.52 14.70
N ASN A 98 14.05 10.65 14.19
CA ASN A 98 14.17 11.08 12.79
C ASN A 98 13.62 10.04 11.77
N LEU A 99 12.58 9.29 12.15
CA LEU A 99 11.96 8.28 11.28
C LEU A 99 10.88 8.92 10.41
N ILE A 100 11.08 8.86 9.10
CA ILE A 100 10.13 9.40 8.11
C ILE A 100 8.97 8.44 7.92
N MET A 101 7.75 8.93 8.06
CA MET A 101 6.54 8.19 7.76
C MET A 101 6.04 8.50 6.35
N THR A 102 5.74 7.46 5.59
CA THR A 102 5.23 7.55 4.21
C THR A 102 3.76 7.20 4.09
N ARG A 103 3.18 6.58 5.13
CA ARG A 103 1.74 6.27 5.21
C ARG A 103 1.29 6.25 6.67
N LEU A 104 0.12 6.84 6.93
CA LEU A 104 -0.61 6.74 8.19
C LEU A 104 -2.10 6.58 7.86
N GLU A 105 -2.67 5.42 8.17
CA GLU A 105 -4.10 5.16 7.97
C GLU A 105 -4.72 4.61 9.25
N SER A 106 -5.81 5.21 9.72
CA SER A 106 -6.63 4.64 10.79
C SER A 106 -7.66 3.65 10.23
N ARG A 107 -7.94 2.59 10.98
CA ARG A 107 -9.04 1.65 10.75
C ARG A 107 -9.73 1.35 12.08
N PRO A 108 -11.07 1.19 12.11
CA PRO A 108 -11.75 0.73 13.31
C PRO A 108 -11.42 -0.74 13.58
N ILE A 109 -11.25 -1.11 14.85
CA ILE A 109 -11.07 -2.50 15.25
C ILE A 109 -12.42 -3.20 15.32
N HIS A 110 -12.62 -4.27 14.54
CA HIS A 110 -13.86 -5.03 14.54
C HIS A 110 -14.10 -5.65 15.93
N GLY A 111 -15.27 -5.39 16.52
CA GLY A 111 -15.63 -5.82 17.88
C GLY A 111 -15.33 -4.80 18.99
N ASN A 112 -14.48 -3.80 18.74
CA ASN A 112 -14.16 -2.73 19.68
C ASN A 112 -14.43 -1.36 19.03
N PRO A 113 -15.69 -0.86 19.02
CA PRO A 113 -16.11 0.32 18.25
C PRO A 113 -15.44 1.66 18.62
N TRP A 114 -14.61 1.68 19.66
CA TRP A 114 -13.90 2.86 20.16
C TRP A 114 -12.38 2.70 20.13
N GLU A 115 -11.87 1.59 19.61
CA GLU A 115 -10.44 1.36 19.46
C GLU A 115 -10.05 1.49 17.99
N GLU A 116 -9.05 2.32 17.73
CA GLU A 116 -8.49 2.53 16.41
C GLU A 116 -7.15 1.80 16.29
N MET A 117 -6.96 1.17 15.14
CA MET A 117 -5.67 0.63 14.72
C MET A 117 -5.11 1.51 13.60
N PHE A 118 -3.82 1.78 13.67
CA PHE A 118 -3.08 2.58 12.71
C PHE A 118 -2.15 1.67 11.91
N TYR A 119 -2.22 1.80 10.58
CA TYR A 119 -1.23 1.25 9.65
C TYR A 119 -0.22 2.35 9.34
N LEU A 120 1.05 2.06 9.61
CA LEU A 120 2.16 2.96 9.37
C LEU A 120 3.12 2.32 8.39
N ASP A 121 3.62 3.11 7.46
CA ASP A 121 4.80 2.75 6.66
C ASP A 121 5.93 3.72 7.00
N ILE A 122 7.03 3.21 7.54
CA ILE A 122 8.19 3.99 8.00
C ILE A 122 9.37 3.72 7.08
N GLN A 123 10.03 4.75 6.60
CA GLN A 123 11.22 4.66 5.74
C GLN A 123 12.47 4.35 6.58
N ALA A 124 12.53 3.15 7.11
CA ALA A 124 13.69 2.63 7.83
C ALA A 124 13.74 1.11 7.73
N ASN A 125 14.96 0.57 7.76
CA ASN A 125 15.19 -0.85 7.95
C ASN A 125 14.78 -1.23 9.39
N LEU A 126 14.15 -2.39 9.55
CA LEU A 126 13.79 -2.92 10.87
C LEU A 126 15.02 -3.07 11.77
N GLU A 127 16.16 -3.50 11.25
CA GLU A 127 17.38 -3.75 12.03
C GLU A 127 18.16 -2.47 12.39
N SER A 128 17.76 -1.30 11.87
CA SER A 128 18.46 -0.05 12.17
C SER A 128 18.34 0.34 13.66
N ALA A 129 19.39 0.98 14.18
CA ALA A 129 19.45 1.34 15.59
C ALA A 129 18.33 2.29 16.01
N GLU A 130 17.99 3.27 15.16
CA GLU A 130 16.91 4.24 15.36
C GLU A 130 15.55 3.55 15.36
N MET A 131 15.33 2.62 14.42
CA MET A 131 14.07 1.88 14.33
C MET A 131 13.87 0.98 15.55
N GLN A 132 14.91 0.27 15.99
CA GLN A 132 14.84 -0.58 17.19
C GLN A 132 14.57 0.23 18.46
N LYS A 133 15.19 1.40 18.62
CA LYS A 133 14.91 2.31 19.76
C LYS A 133 13.47 2.83 19.72
N ALA A 134 13.01 3.29 18.56
CA ALA A 134 11.64 3.78 18.40
C ALA A 134 10.60 2.68 18.67
N LEU A 135 10.82 1.46 18.18
CA LEU A 135 9.92 0.34 18.44
C LEU A 135 9.84 0.01 19.93
N LYS A 136 10.95 0.09 20.66
CA LYS A 136 10.95 -0.11 22.11
C LYS A 136 10.09 0.93 22.81
N GLU A 137 10.33 2.22 22.54
CA GLU A 137 9.56 3.33 23.14
C GLU A 137 8.08 3.29 22.76
N LEU A 138 7.76 3.00 21.49
CA LEU A 138 6.38 2.80 21.04
C LEU A 138 5.70 1.64 21.77
N GLY A 139 6.42 0.55 22.03
CA GLY A 139 5.91 -0.60 22.78
C GLY A 139 5.52 -0.27 24.22
N GLU A 140 6.11 0.77 24.81
CA GLU A 140 5.81 1.20 26.18
C GLU A 140 4.55 2.08 26.27
N ILE A 141 4.22 2.82 25.21
CA ILE A 141 3.10 3.80 25.21
C ILE A 141 1.87 3.35 24.42
N THR A 142 2.02 2.32 23.58
CA THR A 142 0.94 1.78 22.75
C THR A 142 0.29 0.58 23.43
N ARG A 143 -0.99 0.34 23.13
CA ARG A 143 -1.71 -0.81 23.70
C ARG A 143 -1.27 -2.12 23.04
N SER A 144 -1.05 -2.06 21.73
CA SER A 144 -0.48 -3.18 20.99
C SER A 144 0.26 -2.67 19.77
N MET A 145 1.30 -3.40 19.37
CA MET A 145 2.10 -3.08 18.22
C MET A 145 2.55 -4.37 17.55
N LYS A 146 2.52 -4.40 16.21
CA LYS A 146 2.97 -5.53 15.41
C LYS A 146 3.68 -5.05 14.15
N VAL A 147 4.92 -5.47 13.96
CA VAL A 147 5.62 -5.31 12.69
C VAL A 147 5.02 -6.30 11.68
N LEU A 148 4.55 -5.81 10.53
CA LEU A 148 4.00 -6.64 9.46
C LEU A 148 5.08 -7.09 8.46
N GLY A 149 6.16 -6.31 8.32
CA GLY A 149 7.32 -6.69 7.53
C GLY A 149 8.25 -5.51 7.26
N CYS A 150 9.49 -5.84 6.89
CA CYS A 150 10.49 -4.93 6.35
C CYS A 150 10.82 -5.38 4.93
N TYR A 151 10.80 -4.45 3.98
CA TYR A 151 10.98 -4.74 2.56
C TYR A 151 11.76 -3.61 1.87
N PRO A 152 12.47 -3.89 0.76
CA PRO A 152 13.14 -2.86 -0.02
C PRO A 152 12.17 -1.75 -0.42
N SER A 153 12.62 -0.51 -0.30
CA SER A 153 11.88 0.66 -0.74
C SER A 153 11.82 0.69 -2.28
N GLU A 154 10.70 1.17 -2.80
CA GLU A 154 10.51 1.46 -4.22
C GLU A 154 11.45 2.59 -4.73
N ASN A 155 11.97 3.41 -3.81
CA ASN A 155 13.00 4.40 -4.11
C ASN A 155 14.39 3.75 -4.05
N VAL A 156 14.87 3.26 -5.20
CA VAL A 156 16.31 3.16 -5.43
C VAL A 156 16.80 4.59 -5.61
N VAL A 157 17.29 5.22 -4.54
CA VAL A 157 18.07 6.45 -4.70
C VAL A 157 19.34 6.02 -5.43
N PRO A 158 19.61 6.50 -6.66
CA PRO A 158 20.84 6.18 -7.35
C PRO A 158 22.00 6.61 -6.45
N VAL A 159 22.85 5.66 -6.07
CA VAL A 159 24.13 6.00 -5.45
C VAL A 159 24.99 6.55 -6.58
N ASP A 160 25.40 7.81 -6.49
CA ASP A 160 26.37 8.34 -7.44
C ASP A 160 27.63 7.45 -7.36
N PRO A 161 28.08 6.89 -8.49
CA PRO A 161 29.33 6.14 -8.51
C PRO A 161 30.46 7.08 -8.11
N THR A 162 31.16 6.72 -7.04
CA THR A 162 32.40 7.37 -6.61
C THR A 162 33.55 7.05 -7.56
#